data_AF-A0AA51NAL7-F1
#
_entry.id   AF-A0AA51NAL7-F1
#
_cell.length_a   1.000
_cell.length_b   1.000
_cell.length_c   1.000
_cell.angle_alpha   90.00
_cell.angle_beta   90.00
_cell.angle_gamma   90.00
#
_symmetry.space_group_name_H-M   'P 1'
#
loop_
_entity.id
_entity.type
_entity.pdbx_description
1 polymer ?
#
loop_
_entity_poly.entity_id
_entity_poly.type
_entity_poly.pdbx_seq_one_letter_code
_entity_poly.pdbx_strand_id
1 'polypeptide(L)'
;MRKLLLAFTIIMSAAIVLPDSVDAQIFGGKNKRRKSAKRIGSFSGSKRLFNPEISYYSIGGGINALNYFGEIAPTSSAASTDISFTRPGINLFIQQRFGDRYSWKANLMWGRLQGSDKETIGEGNFTTENANRYLRNLDFRNDIIELTAQGRVDLFKHSGRFSSRPPFNVYVTFGVGVFYHNPKGLAPEYFSTDAFQVDNPGDFEGTRYYPLEQSGQWVSLRELGTEGQFADQATRDEYKNAFGKDLPDPYSRFQLVIPLGIGARYKLTNNLDIALDLSYRHTFTDYLDDVSGEYVDLGVFGNPSDPNAALAMAMSDKSNQFDASTFIESIQPILYTQRIDNKTSSLNPDFTWRRAAGYGSNGGFGNDDPRRNIRGNPRDNDIYIVTNISVSYILSGGLVKGAKFR
;
A
#
# COMPACT_ATOMS: atom_id res chain seq x y z
N MET A 1 -11.17 20.58 9.13
CA MET A 1 -11.00 21.38 7.88
C MET A 1 -10.30 22.73 8.05
N ARG A 2 -10.69 23.63 8.98
CA ARG A 2 -10.09 24.99 9.06
C ARG A 2 -8.62 25.08 9.54
N LYS A 3 -8.12 24.11 10.31
CA LYS A 3 -6.74 24.11 10.81
C LYS A 3 -5.70 23.59 9.78
N LEU A 4 -6.13 22.75 8.83
CA LEU A 4 -5.25 22.18 7.78
C LEU A 4 -4.99 23.19 6.65
N LEU A 5 -6.02 23.96 6.27
CA LEU A 5 -5.90 25.08 5.32
C LEU A 5 -4.92 26.15 5.84
N LEU A 6 -4.88 26.38 7.16
CA LEU A 6 -3.94 27.33 7.75
C LEU A 6 -2.48 26.86 7.63
N ALA A 7 -2.21 25.58 7.88
CA ALA A 7 -0.85 25.01 7.75
C ALA A 7 -0.36 25.01 6.29
N PHE A 8 -1.23 24.70 5.33
CA PHE A 8 -0.88 24.72 3.90
C PHE A 8 -0.65 26.14 3.37
N THR A 9 -1.40 27.12 3.89
CA THR A 9 -1.24 28.53 3.52
C THR A 9 0.04 29.13 4.14
N ILE A 10 0.42 28.72 5.36
CA ILE A 10 1.65 29.19 6.03
C ILE A 10 2.91 28.67 5.33
N ILE A 11 2.91 27.42 4.82
CA ILE A 11 4.05 26.87 4.08
C ILE A 11 4.18 27.51 2.68
N MET A 12 3.05 27.80 2.01
CA MET A 12 3.06 28.51 0.72
C MET A 12 3.42 30.00 0.84
N SER A 13 3.07 30.66 1.95
CA SER A 13 3.44 32.07 2.18
C SER A 13 4.88 32.26 2.68
N ALA A 14 5.43 31.29 3.41
CA ALA A 14 6.85 31.28 3.77
C ALA A 14 7.79 31.10 2.55
N ALA A 15 7.30 30.49 1.47
CA ALA A 15 8.04 30.38 0.21
C ALA A 15 8.01 31.68 -0.65
N ILE A 16 7.18 32.67 -0.29
CA ILE A 16 7.00 33.93 -1.03
C ILE A 16 7.74 35.11 -0.37
N VAL A 17 8.29 34.95 0.85
CA VAL A 17 9.02 36.01 1.55
C VAL A 17 10.41 35.52 1.97
N LEU A 18 11.34 35.48 1.02
CA LEU A 18 12.77 35.61 1.29
C LEU A 18 13.31 36.75 0.43
N PRO A 19 14.07 37.70 1.01
CA PRO A 19 14.48 38.91 0.30
C PRO A 19 15.43 38.60 -0.85
N ASP A 20 15.09 39.11 -2.03
CA ASP A 20 15.99 39.27 -3.18
C ASP A 20 17.13 40.21 -2.80
N SER A 21 18.31 39.69 -2.46
CA SER A 21 19.49 40.53 -2.30
C SER A 21 20.84 39.83 -2.44
N VAL A 22 21.03 38.96 -3.44
CA VAL A 22 22.39 38.67 -3.95
C VAL A 22 22.32 38.34 -5.44
N ASP A 23 22.69 39.32 -6.27
CA ASP A 23 23.15 39.24 -7.68
C ASP A 23 22.59 40.36 -8.57
N ALA A 24 22.71 41.61 -8.09
CA ALA A 24 22.57 42.81 -8.91
C ALA A 24 23.95 43.48 -9.12
N GLN A 25 24.96 42.72 -9.56
CA GLN A 25 26.26 43.27 -9.98
C GLN A 25 26.88 42.51 -11.17
N ILE A 26 26.08 42.13 -12.18
CA ILE A 26 26.62 41.71 -13.49
C ILE A 26 25.76 42.28 -14.64
N PHE A 27 25.54 43.59 -14.63
CA PHE A 27 25.07 44.33 -15.82
C PHE A 27 25.93 45.57 -16.06
N GLY A 28 27.25 45.38 -16.01
CA GLY A 28 28.25 46.38 -16.40
C GLY A 28 28.80 46.09 -17.80
N GLY A 29 28.26 46.77 -18.80
CA GLY A 29 29.02 47.17 -19.99
C GLY A 29 29.36 46.10 -21.04
N LYS A 30 28.40 45.73 -21.91
CA LYS A 30 28.71 45.23 -23.26
C LYS A 30 27.65 45.65 -24.29
N ASN A 31 27.66 46.93 -24.68
CA ASN A 31 27.01 47.38 -25.92
C ASN A 31 27.84 48.47 -26.57
N LYS A 32 28.96 48.07 -27.19
CA LYS A 32 29.64 48.78 -28.28
C LYS A 32 30.83 47.95 -28.76
N ARG A 33 30.63 47.13 -29.81
CA ARG A 33 31.65 46.86 -30.85
C ARG A 33 31.08 46.06 -32.02
N ARG A 34 30.79 46.84 -33.08
CA ARG A 34 30.98 46.60 -34.52
C ARG A 34 30.50 45.30 -35.17
N LYS A 35 29.53 45.50 -36.08
CA LYS A 35 29.34 44.81 -37.36
C LYS A 35 30.67 44.65 -38.11
N SER A 36 31.08 43.41 -38.39
CA SER A 36 31.73 42.97 -39.64
C SER A 36 32.34 41.57 -39.44
N ALA A 37 31.76 40.56 -40.10
CA ALA A 37 32.48 39.45 -40.76
C ALA A 37 31.45 38.42 -41.25
N LYS A 38 31.00 38.58 -42.51
CA LYS A 38 30.38 37.50 -43.29
C LYS A 38 31.47 36.48 -43.61
N ARG A 39 31.40 35.31 -42.96
CA ARG A 39 31.72 33.98 -43.52
C ARG A 39 31.22 32.96 -42.50
N ILE A 40 29.94 32.62 -42.60
CA ILE A 40 29.37 31.49 -41.87
C ILE A 40 29.80 30.26 -42.67
N GLY A 41 30.83 29.57 -42.21
CA GLY A 41 31.11 28.22 -42.69
C GLY A 41 29.87 27.37 -42.41
N SER A 42 29.41 26.63 -43.41
CA SER A 42 28.33 25.66 -43.24
C SER A 42 28.84 24.51 -42.36
N PHE A 43 28.69 24.64 -41.05
CA PHE A 43 28.87 23.52 -40.14
C PHE A 43 27.66 22.59 -40.27
N SER A 44 27.78 21.59 -41.14
CA SER A 44 26.88 20.44 -41.15
C SER A 44 27.27 19.52 -39.99
N GLY A 45 26.89 19.89 -38.78
CA GLY A 45 26.96 18.99 -37.64
C GLY A 45 25.84 17.97 -37.73
N SER A 46 26.17 16.68 -37.66
CA SER A 46 25.18 15.65 -37.36
C SER A 46 24.41 16.08 -36.11
N LYS A 47 23.09 16.27 -36.22
CA LYS A 47 22.23 16.57 -35.08
C LYS A 47 22.33 15.38 -34.13
N ARG A 48 23.21 15.47 -33.13
CA ARG A 48 23.21 14.53 -32.02
C ARG A 48 21.83 14.63 -31.38
N LEU A 49 21.12 13.51 -31.32
CA LEU A 49 19.80 13.39 -30.68
C LEU A 49 19.83 13.84 -29.21
N PHE A 50 21.02 13.94 -28.59
CA PHE A 50 21.21 14.34 -27.19
C PHE A 50 22.31 15.40 -27.05
N ASN A 51 21.98 16.54 -26.41
CA ASN A 51 22.96 17.55 -26.00
C ASN A 51 23.65 17.09 -24.70
N PRO A 52 24.95 16.73 -24.72
CA PRO A 52 25.66 16.19 -23.57
C PRO A 52 25.78 17.19 -22.41
N GLU A 53 25.56 18.48 -22.63
CA GLU A 53 25.59 19.48 -21.55
C GLU A 53 24.35 19.42 -20.64
N ILE A 54 23.26 18.78 -21.08
CA ILE A 54 21.96 18.77 -20.39
C ILE A 54 21.69 17.43 -19.68
N SER A 55 22.38 16.37 -20.09
CA SER A 55 22.23 15.04 -19.49
C SER A 55 23.18 14.84 -18.31
N TYR A 56 22.65 14.32 -17.21
CA TYR A 56 23.41 13.94 -16.03
C TYR A 56 22.71 12.81 -15.28
N TYR A 57 23.49 12.10 -14.48
CA TYR A 57 22.99 11.10 -13.55
C TYR A 57 22.87 11.70 -12.15
N SER A 58 21.89 11.23 -11.41
CA SER A 58 21.72 11.50 -9.99
C SER A 58 21.43 10.21 -9.25
N ILE A 59 22.03 10.05 -8.09
CA ILE A 59 21.71 8.98 -7.14
C ILE A 59 21.04 9.61 -5.93
N GLY A 60 20.12 8.90 -5.29
CA GLY A 60 19.43 9.44 -4.14
C GLY A 60 18.74 8.37 -3.32
N GLY A 61 18.15 8.82 -2.24
CA GLY A 61 17.34 8.00 -1.37
C GLY A 61 16.42 8.87 -0.53
N GLY A 62 15.43 8.24 0.08
CA GLY A 62 14.39 8.93 0.81
C GLY A 62 13.72 8.06 1.85
N ILE A 63 12.91 8.73 2.66
CA ILE A 63 11.99 8.11 3.60
C ILE A 63 10.57 8.20 3.04
N ASN A 64 9.79 7.18 3.31
CA ASN A 64 8.46 7.01 2.79
C ASN A 64 7.43 6.94 3.91
N ALA A 65 6.24 7.43 3.61
CA ALA A 65 5.01 7.22 4.36
C ALA A 65 4.03 6.49 3.43
N LEU A 66 3.73 5.24 3.75
CA LEU A 66 2.86 4.36 2.98
C LEU A 66 1.48 4.30 3.64
N ASN A 67 0.43 4.36 2.81
CA ASN A 67 -0.95 4.24 3.25
C ASN A 67 -1.66 3.20 2.38
N TYR A 68 -2.30 2.23 3.02
CA TYR A 68 -3.08 1.17 2.37
C TYR A 68 -4.54 1.59 2.18
N PHE A 69 -5.15 1.14 1.09
CA PHE A 69 -6.58 1.26 0.85
C PHE A 69 -7.08 -0.03 0.20
N GLY A 70 -8.08 -0.63 0.82
CA GLY A 70 -8.72 -1.88 0.40
C GLY A 70 -9.74 -2.32 1.46
N GLU A 71 -9.92 -3.62 1.64
CA GLU A 71 -11.01 -4.25 2.38
C GLU A 71 -11.01 -3.92 3.87
N ILE A 72 -9.83 -4.01 4.51
CA ILE A 72 -9.64 -3.75 5.95
C ILE A 72 -9.58 -2.24 6.24
N ALA A 73 -9.07 -1.43 5.31
CA ALA A 73 -8.95 0.03 5.47
C ALA A 73 -9.72 0.80 4.37
N PRO A 74 -11.07 0.72 4.36
CA PRO A 74 -11.88 1.42 3.38
C PRO A 74 -11.91 2.91 3.75
N THR A 75 -11.23 3.75 2.98
CA THR A 75 -11.52 5.19 3.01
C THR A 75 -12.24 5.56 1.73
N SER A 76 -13.43 6.13 1.89
CA SER A 76 -14.34 6.55 0.83
C SER A 76 -13.83 7.73 -0.02
N SER A 77 -12.54 8.10 0.10
CA SER A 77 -11.89 9.05 -0.80
C SER A 77 -10.37 8.94 -0.75
N ALA A 78 -9.72 8.90 -1.92
CA ALA A 78 -8.25 8.92 -2.08
C ALA A 78 -7.55 10.17 -1.48
N ALA A 79 -8.32 11.16 -1.02
CA ALA A 79 -7.86 12.38 -0.37
C ALA A 79 -7.95 12.35 1.17
N SER A 80 -8.58 11.32 1.76
CA SER A 80 -8.70 11.14 3.20
C SER A 80 -7.74 10.05 3.67
N THR A 81 -6.45 10.38 3.78
CA THR A 81 -5.48 9.48 4.42
C THR A 81 -5.74 9.43 5.92
N ASP A 82 -6.10 8.27 6.46
CA ASP A 82 -6.04 8.08 7.90
C ASP A 82 -4.56 7.91 8.30
N ILE A 83 -4.07 8.85 9.11
CA ILE A 83 -2.68 8.92 9.53
C ILE A 83 -2.33 7.74 10.46
N SER A 84 -3.34 7.11 11.09
CA SER A 84 -3.18 5.94 11.98
C SER A 84 -2.53 4.74 11.27
N PHE A 85 -2.80 4.56 9.98
CA PHE A 85 -2.25 3.48 9.14
C PHE A 85 -1.02 3.88 8.33
N THR A 86 -0.53 5.11 8.48
CA THR A 86 0.70 5.55 7.82
C THR A 86 1.88 4.76 8.34
N ARG A 87 2.60 4.05 7.47
CA ARG A 87 3.76 3.24 7.85
C ARG A 87 5.04 3.68 7.15
N PRO A 88 6.20 3.56 7.82
CA PRO A 88 7.45 4.03 7.26
C PRO A 88 7.93 3.11 6.13
N GLY A 89 8.70 3.69 5.23
CA GLY A 89 9.53 2.97 4.28
C GLY A 89 10.77 3.78 3.94
N ILE A 90 11.63 3.19 3.13
CA ILE A 90 12.82 3.83 2.58
C ILE A 90 12.98 3.45 1.11
N ASN A 91 13.63 4.33 0.36
CA ASN A 91 13.99 4.03 -1.02
C ASN A 91 15.41 4.47 -1.35
N LEU A 92 15.93 3.84 -2.41
CA LEU A 92 17.13 4.23 -3.12
C LEU A 92 16.81 4.29 -4.60
N PHE A 93 17.37 5.27 -5.30
CA PHE A 93 17.16 5.41 -6.73
C PHE A 93 18.39 5.91 -7.47
N ILE A 94 18.42 5.55 -8.75
CA ILE A 94 19.25 6.19 -9.76
C ILE A 94 18.33 6.83 -10.79
N GLN A 95 18.66 8.05 -11.17
CA GLN A 95 17.90 8.81 -12.16
C GLN A 95 18.84 9.38 -13.19
N GLN A 96 18.46 9.28 -14.46
CA GLN A 96 19.15 9.90 -15.58
C GLN A 96 18.25 10.96 -16.18
N ARG A 97 18.75 12.20 -16.26
CA ARG A 97 18.10 13.25 -17.04
C ARG A 97 18.51 13.15 -18.51
N PHE A 98 17.56 13.35 -19.40
CA PHE A 98 17.79 13.50 -20.83
C PHE A 98 16.90 14.62 -21.40
N GLY A 99 17.51 15.56 -22.13
CA GLY A 99 16.83 16.74 -22.66
C GLY A 99 16.34 17.72 -21.58
N ASP A 100 15.46 18.63 -21.98
CA ASP A 100 15.15 19.83 -21.19
C ASP A 100 14.08 19.63 -20.12
N ARG A 101 13.42 18.45 -20.09
CA ARG A 101 12.30 18.14 -19.18
C ARG A 101 12.26 16.70 -18.68
N TYR A 102 12.90 15.76 -19.37
CA TYR A 102 12.64 14.34 -19.18
C TYR A 102 13.72 13.67 -18.33
N SER A 103 13.31 12.73 -17.50
CA SER A 103 14.22 11.87 -16.77
C SER A 103 13.65 10.45 -16.68
N TRP A 104 14.54 9.46 -16.63
CA TRP A 104 14.19 8.09 -16.25
C TRP A 104 14.73 7.85 -14.84
N LYS A 105 13.97 7.14 -14.01
CA LYS A 105 14.32 6.80 -12.62
C LYS A 105 14.10 5.31 -12.41
N ALA A 106 15.14 4.60 -12.00
CA ALA A 106 15.01 3.27 -11.42
C ALA A 106 15.02 3.41 -9.90
N ASN A 107 13.99 2.90 -9.22
CA ASN A 107 13.77 3.09 -7.80
C ASN A 107 13.48 1.76 -7.11
N LEU A 108 14.26 1.44 -6.09
CA LEU A 108 14.06 0.32 -5.19
C LEU A 108 13.52 0.86 -3.86
N MET A 109 12.38 0.36 -3.41
CA MET A 109 11.73 0.75 -2.17
C MET A 109 11.52 -0.48 -1.29
N TRP A 110 11.72 -0.31 0.01
CA TRP A 110 11.15 -1.18 1.02
C TRP A 110 10.17 -0.36 1.87
N GLY A 111 9.01 -0.92 2.19
CA GLY A 111 8.05 -0.25 3.05
C GLY A 111 7.04 -1.21 3.65
N ARG A 112 6.39 -0.79 4.74
CA ARG A 112 5.35 -1.58 5.40
C ARG A 112 3.98 -1.02 5.06
N LEU A 113 3.01 -1.90 4.86
CA LEU A 113 1.58 -1.63 4.93
C LEU A 113 1.00 -2.31 6.16
N GLN A 114 -0.09 -1.76 6.68
CA GLN A 114 -0.91 -2.45 7.67
C GLN A 114 -2.34 -1.94 7.62
N GLY A 115 -3.22 -2.68 8.28
CA GLY A 115 -4.59 -2.29 8.58
C GLY A 115 -5.18 -3.19 9.64
N SER A 116 -6.22 -2.69 10.31
CA SER A 116 -7.03 -3.47 11.24
C SER A 116 -8.47 -2.99 11.15
N ASP A 117 -9.42 -3.94 11.13
CA ASP A 117 -10.85 -3.63 11.13
C ASP A 117 -11.24 -2.85 12.39
N LYS A 118 -10.70 -3.27 13.54
CA LYS A 118 -10.98 -2.66 14.84
C LYS A 118 -10.52 -1.20 14.88
N GLU A 119 -9.29 -0.94 14.43
CA GLU A 119 -8.73 0.42 14.39
C GLU A 119 -9.44 1.31 13.37
N THR A 120 -9.81 0.77 12.20
CA THR A 120 -10.39 1.57 11.11
C THR A 120 -11.76 2.12 11.46
N ILE A 121 -12.54 1.34 12.21
CA ILE A 121 -13.91 1.71 12.57
C ILE A 121 -13.90 2.51 13.87
N GLY A 122 -13.17 2.03 14.87
CA GLY A 122 -13.14 2.65 16.20
C GLY A 122 -14.52 2.74 16.87
N GLU A 123 -14.53 3.08 18.15
CA GLU A 123 -15.79 3.23 18.91
C GLU A 123 -16.64 4.41 18.41
N GLY A 124 -16.01 5.42 17.80
CA GLY A 124 -16.65 6.67 17.35
C GLY A 124 -17.27 6.64 15.95
N ASN A 125 -17.07 5.60 15.15
CA ASN A 125 -17.61 5.48 13.78
C ASN A 125 -18.28 4.11 13.52
N PHE A 126 -18.78 3.49 14.60
CA PHE A 126 -19.50 2.23 14.54
C PHE A 126 -20.89 2.42 13.92
N THR A 127 -20.98 2.25 12.60
CA THR A 127 -22.23 2.28 11.84
C THR A 127 -22.72 0.86 11.54
N THR A 128 -24.00 0.71 11.22
CA THR A 128 -24.60 -0.57 10.79
C THR A 128 -23.85 -1.21 9.61
N GLU A 129 -23.29 -0.37 8.73
CA GLU A 129 -22.52 -0.76 7.53
C GLU A 129 -21.12 -1.30 7.86
N ASN A 130 -20.47 -0.75 8.88
CA ASN A 130 -19.11 -1.12 9.27
C ASN A 130 -19.05 -2.15 10.41
N ALA A 131 -20.12 -2.28 11.20
CA ALA A 131 -20.19 -3.18 12.35
C ALA A 131 -19.69 -4.61 12.05
N ASN A 132 -20.04 -5.16 10.89
CA ASN A 132 -19.60 -6.48 10.46
C ASN A 132 -18.06 -6.60 10.31
N ARG A 133 -17.41 -5.57 9.77
CA ARG A 133 -15.95 -5.52 9.67
C ARG A 133 -15.33 -5.47 11.07
N TYR A 134 -15.87 -4.66 11.98
CA TYR A 134 -15.39 -4.62 13.37
C TYR A 134 -15.46 -6.00 14.04
N LEU A 135 -16.59 -6.70 13.84
CA LEU A 135 -16.82 -8.05 14.37
C LEU A 135 -15.92 -9.13 13.73
N ARG A 136 -15.60 -8.97 12.44
CA ARG A 136 -14.65 -9.83 11.71
C ARG A 136 -13.24 -9.75 12.31
N ASN A 137 -12.85 -8.58 12.82
CA ASN A 137 -11.61 -8.36 13.57
C ASN A 137 -10.34 -8.83 12.83
N LEU A 138 -10.29 -8.64 11.50
CA LEU A 138 -9.07 -8.93 10.75
C LEU A 138 -8.05 -7.80 10.93
N ASP A 139 -6.79 -8.20 10.89
CA ASP A 139 -5.65 -7.31 10.86
C ASP A 139 -4.59 -7.92 9.96
N PHE A 140 -3.81 -7.03 9.36
CA PHE A 140 -2.68 -7.43 8.55
C PHE A 140 -1.51 -6.47 8.69
N ARG A 141 -0.34 -7.00 8.40
CA ARG A 141 0.92 -6.30 8.20
C ARG A 141 1.58 -6.92 6.99
N ASN A 142 2.01 -6.08 6.05
CA ASN A 142 2.66 -6.55 4.83
C ASN A 142 3.92 -5.73 4.54
N ASP A 143 5.07 -6.40 4.49
CA ASP A 143 6.34 -5.77 4.14
C ASP A 143 6.54 -5.91 2.61
N ILE A 144 6.60 -4.78 1.91
CA ILE A 144 6.72 -4.70 0.45
C ILE A 144 8.15 -4.33 0.05
N ILE A 145 8.70 -5.05 -0.92
CA ILE A 145 9.91 -4.67 -1.65
C ILE A 145 9.51 -4.38 -3.10
N GLU A 146 9.64 -3.13 -3.54
CA GLU A 146 9.16 -2.64 -4.84
C GLU A 146 10.33 -2.17 -5.70
N LEU A 147 10.45 -2.69 -6.91
CA LEU A 147 11.37 -2.19 -7.94
C LEU A 147 10.56 -1.55 -9.07
N THR A 148 10.83 -0.27 -9.36
CA THR A 148 10.12 0.48 -10.41
C THR A 148 11.07 1.13 -11.39
N ALA A 149 10.63 1.20 -12.66
CA ALA A 149 11.17 2.06 -13.69
C ALA A 149 10.14 3.15 -14.00
N GLN A 150 10.51 4.41 -13.82
CA GLN A 150 9.62 5.55 -13.91
C GLN A 150 10.15 6.59 -14.90
N GLY A 151 9.28 7.09 -15.76
CA GLY A 151 9.48 8.35 -16.48
C GLY A 151 9.09 9.52 -15.58
N ARG A 152 9.86 10.60 -15.66
CA ARG A 152 9.60 11.88 -14.99
C ARG A 152 9.57 13.00 -16.02
N VAL A 153 8.58 13.86 -15.92
CA VAL A 153 8.43 15.05 -16.76
C VAL A 153 8.38 16.30 -15.89
N ASP A 154 9.40 17.15 -16.00
CA ASP A 154 9.46 18.44 -15.32
C ASP A 154 8.58 19.49 -16.02
N LEU A 155 7.81 20.24 -15.21
CA LEU A 155 6.90 21.29 -15.65
C LEU A 155 7.64 22.56 -16.11
N PHE A 156 8.78 22.87 -15.50
CA PHE A 156 9.65 23.95 -15.98
C PHE A 156 10.82 23.40 -16.78
N LYS A 157 11.04 23.95 -17.98
CA LYS A 157 12.18 23.59 -18.82
C LYS A 157 13.46 24.04 -18.16
N HIS A 158 14.49 23.22 -18.33
CA HIS A 158 15.85 23.61 -18.02
C HIS A 158 16.74 23.23 -19.20
N SER A 159 17.19 24.24 -19.95
CA SER A 159 18.13 24.10 -21.05
C SER A 159 19.52 24.57 -20.59
N GLY A 160 20.45 23.64 -20.40
CA GLY A 160 21.82 23.94 -20.04
C GLY A 160 22.40 22.99 -18.99
N ARG A 161 23.56 23.37 -18.45
CA ARG A 161 24.30 22.57 -17.47
C ARG A 161 23.51 22.34 -16.20
N PHE A 162 23.81 21.27 -15.48
CA PHE A 162 23.17 20.95 -14.21
C PHE A 162 23.29 22.11 -13.17
N SER A 163 24.32 22.96 -13.27
CA SER A 163 24.46 24.14 -12.41
C SER A 163 23.37 25.19 -12.63
N SER A 164 22.84 25.30 -13.85
CA SER A 164 21.88 26.34 -14.24
C SER A 164 20.42 25.93 -14.02
N ARG A 165 20.18 24.81 -13.33
CA ARG A 165 18.83 24.29 -13.04
C ARG A 165 18.01 25.31 -12.24
N PRO A 166 16.69 25.43 -12.51
CA PRO A 166 15.82 26.28 -11.72
C PRO A 166 15.83 25.83 -10.25
N PRO A 167 15.74 26.77 -9.29
CA PRO A 167 15.69 26.47 -7.86
C PRO A 167 14.54 25.53 -7.50
N PHE A 168 13.38 25.72 -8.12
CA PHE A 168 12.17 24.94 -7.87
C PHE A 168 11.63 24.32 -9.16
N ASN A 169 11.12 23.09 -9.09
CA ASN A 169 10.43 22.45 -10.20
C ASN A 169 9.35 21.47 -9.73
N VAL A 170 8.19 21.51 -10.37
CA VAL A 170 7.12 20.52 -10.19
C VAL A 170 7.19 19.52 -11.33
N TYR A 171 6.90 18.25 -11.05
CA TYR A 171 6.97 17.21 -12.05
C TYR A 171 5.88 16.16 -11.83
N VAL A 172 5.62 15.41 -12.89
CA VAL A 172 4.79 14.21 -12.85
C VAL A 172 5.67 12.99 -13.10
N THR A 173 5.32 11.87 -12.49
CA THR A 173 5.95 10.57 -12.72
C THR A 173 4.92 9.53 -13.15
N PHE A 174 5.34 8.63 -14.02
CA PHE A 174 4.57 7.46 -14.43
C PHE A 174 5.55 6.32 -14.64
N GLY A 175 5.16 5.09 -14.38
CA GLY A 175 6.07 3.98 -14.54
C GLY A 175 5.40 2.62 -14.47
N VAL A 176 6.27 1.61 -14.43
CA VAL A 176 5.91 0.23 -14.19
C VAL A 176 6.86 -0.34 -13.15
N GLY A 177 6.40 -1.34 -12.41
CA GLY A 177 7.22 -2.02 -11.44
C GLY A 177 6.72 -3.41 -11.13
N VAL A 178 7.55 -4.09 -10.35
CA VAL A 178 7.22 -5.35 -9.71
C VAL A 178 7.45 -5.17 -8.21
N PHE A 179 6.59 -5.75 -7.39
CA PHE A 179 6.82 -5.81 -5.97
C PHE A 179 6.70 -7.23 -5.43
N TYR A 180 7.51 -7.52 -4.43
CA TYR A 180 7.38 -8.68 -3.58
C TYR A 180 6.57 -8.31 -2.34
N HIS A 181 5.59 -9.13 -1.96
CA HIS A 181 4.81 -8.97 -0.73
C HIS A 181 4.53 -10.32 -0.08
N ASN A 182 4.29 -10.30 1.24
CA ASN A 182 3.87 -11.47 1.99
C ASN A 182 3.05 -11.00 3.20
N PRO A 183 1.72 -10.85 3.04
CA PRO A 183 0.88 -10.35 4.12
C PRO A 183 0.90 -11.32 5.30
N LYS A 184 0.91 -10.74 6.49
CA LYS A 184 0.92 -11.43 7.77
C LYS A 184 -0.23 -10.93 8.62
N GLY A 185 -0.82 -11.78 9.44
CA GLY A 185 -1.78 -11.39 10.46
C GLY A 185 -1.25 -11.71 11.85
N LEU A 186 -1.74 -11.00 12.86
CA LEU A 186 -1.42 -11.28 14.25
C LEU A 186 -2.17 -12.53 14.72
N ALA A 187 -1.46 -13.58 15.11
CA ALA A 187 -2.09 -14.80 15.59
C ALA A 187 -2.72 -14.58 16.97
N PRO A 188 -3.95 -15.05 17.18
CA PRO A 188 -4.62 -14.92 18.47
C PRO A 188 -4.13 -15.93 19.48
N GLU A 189 -4.62 -15.81 20.71
CA GLU A 189 -4.26 -16.74 21.78
C GLU A 189 -4.85 -18.13 21.58
N TYR A 190 -6.09 -18.20 21.08
CA TYR A 190 -6.78 -19.46 20.88
C TYR A 190 -7.76 -19.40 19.70
N PHE A 191 -8.15 -20.58 19.24
CA PHE A 191 -9.29 -20.81 18.36
C PHE A 191 -10.36 -21.59 19.12
N SER A 192 -11.63 -21.22 18.97
CA SER A 192 -12.75 -21.99 19.54
C SER A 192 -13.62 -22.56 18.43
N THR A 193 -13.98 -23.83 18.61
CA THR A 193 -15.00 -24.51 17.80
C THR A 193 -16.33 -24.63 18.58
N ASP A 194 -16.37 -24.05 19.78
CA ASP A 194 -17.62 -23.92 20.49
C ASP A 194 -18.39 -22.72 19.93
N ALA A 195 -19.66 -22.96 19.65
CA ALA A 195 -20.61 -21.96 19.23
C ALA A 195 -21.31 -21.31 20.43
N PHE A 196 -20.71 -21.35 21.62
CA PHE A 196 -21.11 -20.61 22.82
C PHE A 196 -20.00 -19.66 23.30
N GLN A 197 -20.40 -18.48 23.79
CA GLN A 197 -19.47 -17.49 24.34
C GLN A 197 -18.96 -18.03 25.68
N VAL A 198 -17.65 -18.06 25.87
CA VAL A 198 -17.07 -18.47 27.16
C VAL A 198 -16.34 -17.28 27.74
N ASP A 199 -16.79 -16.88 28.92
CA ASP A 199 -16.36 -15.68 29.60
C ASP A 199 -15.03 -15.88 30.35
N ASN A 200 -14.64 -17.12 30.69
CA ASN A 200 -13.32 -17.42 31.27
C ASN A 200 -12.66 -18.67 30.66
N PRO A 201 -11.36 -18.59 30.30
CA PRO A 201 -10.57 -19.74 29.87
C PRO A 201 -10.35 -20.84 30.93
N GLY A 202 -10.85 -20.66 32.16
CA GLY A 202 -10.66 -21.58 33.28
C GLY A 202 -11.89 -22.42 33.63
N ASP A 203 -13.05 -22.13 33.03
CA ASP A 203 -14.33 -22.78 33.34
C ASP A 203 -14.53 -24.11 32.58
N PHE A 204 -13.43 -24.75 32.15
CA PHE A 204 -13.43 -25.81 31.15
C PHE A 204 -13.34 -27.22 31.73
N GLU A 205 -14.48 -27.88 31.90
CA GLU A 205 -14.59 -29.33 31.71
C GLU A 205 -15.40 -29.60 30.43
N GLY A 206 -14.72 -29.99 29.34
CA GLY A 206 -15.35 -30.58 28.14
C GLY A 206 -15.48 -29.70 26.87
N THR A 207 -14.95 -28.49 26.82
CA THR A 207 -15.01 -27.62 25.62
C THR A 207 -13.79 -27.69 24.70
N ARG A 208 -14.01 -27.38 23.42
CA ARG A 208 -13.07 -27.50 22.29
C ARG A 208 -12.31 -26.19 22.02
N TYR A 209 -11.42 -25.84 22.94
CA TYR A 209 -10.48 -24.72 22.86
C TYR A 209 -9.12 -25.18 22.36
N TYR A 210 -8.57 -24.48 21.37
CA TYR A 210 -7.29 -24.81 20.75
C TYR A 210 -6.32 -23.64 20.96
N PRO A 211 -5.42 -23.72 21.97
CA PRO A 211 -4.41 -22.69 22.17
C PRO A 211 -3.44 -22.66 20.98
N LEU A 212 -3.05 -21.46 20.56
CA LEU A 212 -2.14 -21.29 19.44
C LEU A 212 -0.73 -20.97 19.94
N GLU A 213 0.24 -21.80 19.58
CA GLU A 213 1.65 -21.61 19.96
C GLU A 213 2.20 -20.27 19.42
N GLN A 214 1.64 -19.76 18.33
CA GLN A 214 2.02 -18.53 17.67
C GLN A 214 1.32 -17.29 18.25
N SER A 215 0.61 -17.40 19.37
CA SER A 215 -0.09 -16.28 20.02
C SER A 215 0.78 -15.01 20.09
N GLY A 216 0.24 -13.89 19.61
CA GLY A 216 0.91 -12.60 19.57
C GLY A 216 2.01 -12.47 18.50
N GLN A 217 2.21 -13.49 17.65
CA GLN A 217 3.19 -13.46 16.56
C GLN A 217 2.52 -13.12 15.22
N TRP A 218 3.27 -12.46 14.34
CA TRP A 218 2.86 -12.19 12.97
C TRP A 218 3.14 -13.41 12.07
N VAL A 219 2.09 -14.15 11.73
CA VAL A 219 2.17 -15.37 10.90
C VAL A 219 1.83 -15.08 9.44
N SER A 220 2.44 -15.81 8.51
CA SER A 220 2.24 -15.58 7.07
C SER A 220 0.87 -16.07 6.62
N LEU A 221 0.00 -15.16 6.19
CA LEU A 221 -1.36 -15.51 5.77
C LEU A 221 -1.35 -16.34 4.49
N ARG A 222 -0.50 -15.94 3.53
CA ARG A 222 -0.28 -16.70 2.30
C ARG A 222 0.13 -18.15 2.54
N GLU A 223 0.92 -18.45 3.58
CA GLU A 223 1.40 -19.82 3.84
C GLU A 223 0.34 -20.68 4.52
N LEU A 224 -0.55 -20.05 5.29
CA LEU A 224 -1.72 -20.70 5.87
C LEU A 224 -2.81 -20.95 4.83
N GLY A 225 -2.84 -20.17 3.75
CA GLY A 225 -3.87 -20.28 2.71
C GLY A 225 -5.26 -20.07 3.30
N THR A 226 -5.46 -18.96 4.02
CA THR A 226 -6.67 -18.57 4.80
C THR A 226 -8.00 -18.63 4.02
N GLU A 227 -7.96 -18.77 2.70
CA GLU A 227 -9.12 -18.95 1.83
C GLU A 227 -9.16 -20.36 1.21
N GLY A 228 -8.55 -21.37 1.85
CA GLY A 228 -8.50 -22.74 1.36
C GLY A 228 -7.55 -22.96 0.18
N GLN A 229 -6.60 -22.06 -0.05
CA GLN A 229 -5.76 -22.03 -1.27
C GLN A 229 -4.92 -23.31 -1.45
N PHE A 230 -4.50 -23.94 -0.36
CA PHE A 230 -3.69 -25.16 -0.37
C PHE A 230 -4.46 -26.45 -0.06
N ALA A 231 -5.79 -26.42 -0.10
CA ALA A 231 -6.59 -27.63 0.00
C ALA A 231 -6.15 -28.65 -1.06
N ASP A 232 -6.05 -29.92 -0.66
CA ASP A 232 -5.71 -31.00 -1.59
C ASP A 232 -6.84 -31.25 -2.60
N GLN A 233 -6.55 -32.04 -3.64
CA GLN A 233 -7.51 -32.24 -4.73
C GLN A 233 -8.81 -32.91 -4.25
N ALA A 234 -8.71 -33.84 -3.29
CA ALA A 234 -9.89 -34.52 -2.75
C ALA A 234 -10.81 -33.53 -2.02
N THR A 235 -10.25 -32.67 -1.18
CA THR A 235 -10.96 -31.62 -0.46
C THR A 235 -11.54 -30.59 -1.42
N ARG A 236 -10.81 -30.22 -2.48
CA ARG A 236 -11.31 -29.32 -3.54
C ARG A 236 -12.50 -29.92 -4.28
N ASP A 237 -12.43 -31.19 -4.65
CA ASP A 237 -13.52 -31.90 -5.33
C ASP A 237 -14.76 -32.02 -4.44
N GLU A 238 -14.56 -32.33 -3.15
CA GLU A 238 -15.63 -32.38 -2.16
C GLU A 238 -16.27 -31.01 -1.94
N TYR A 239 -15.46 -29.96 -1.77
CA TYR A 239 -15.93 -28.58 -1.63
C TYR A 239 -16.74 -28.13 -2.86
N LYS A 240 -16.26 -28.47 -4.07
CA LYS A 240 -16.98 -28.19 -5.31
C LYS A 240 -18.32 -28.92 -5.38
N ASN A 241 -18.37 -30.18 -4.96
CA ASN A 241 -19.61 -30.95 -4.93
C ASN A 241 -20.60 -30.41 -3.88
N ALA A 242 -20.11 -29.96 -2.73
CA ALA A 242 -20.92 -29.44 -1.63
C ALA A 242 -21.48 -28.04 -1.92
N PHE A 243 -20.66 -27.15 -2.48
CA PHE A 243 -20.99 -25.72 -2.62
C PHE A 243 -21.13 -25.22 -4.06
N GLY A 244 -20.82 -26.05 -5.06
CA GLY A 244 -20.85 -25.67 -6.47
C GLY A 244 -19.82 -24.61 -6.86
N LYS A 245 -18.77 -24.42 -6.04
CA LYS A 245 -17.73 -23.40 -6.22
C LYS A 245 -16.34 -24.01 -6.09
N ASP A 246 -15.40 -23.47 -6.85
CA ASP A 246 -13.99 -23.84 -6.74
C ASP A 246 -13.31 -23.00 -5.65
N LEU A 247 -12.37 -23.60 -4.92
CA LEU A 247 -11.48 -22.89 -4.00
C LEU A 247 -10.46 -22.06 -4.80
N PRO A 248 -10.07 -20.86 -4.31
CA PRO A 248 -9.10 -20.02 -5.00
C PRO A 248 -7.72 -20.70 -5.06
N ASP A 249 -6.94 -20.36 -6.07
CA ASP A 249 -5.54 -20.80 -6.15
C ASP A 249 -4.63 -19.87 -5.33
N PRO A 250 -3.48 -20.36 -4.83
CA PRO A 250 -2.55 -19.51 -4.10
C PRO A 250 -2.04 -18.33 -4.95
N TYR A 251 -2.22 -17.10 -4.46
CA TYR A 251 -1.73 -15.91 -5.16
C TYR A 251 -0.19 -15.85 -5.21
N SER A 252 0.35 -15.08 -6.16
CA SER A 252 1.78 -14.84 -6.29
C SER A 252 2.27 -13.81 -5.27
N ARG A 253 3.46 -14.04 -4.69
CA ARG A 253 4.16 -13.01 -3.89
C ARG A 253 4.78 -11.92 -4.75
N PHE A 254 4.96 -12.15 -6.05
CA PHE A 254 5.45 -11.15 -7.00
C PHE A 254 4.28 -10.63 -7.82
N GLN A 255 4.09 -9.33 -7.79
CA GLN A 255 2.94 -8.66 -8.41
C GLN A 255 3.39 -7.45 -9.22
N LEU A 256 2.64 -7.13 -10.27
CA LEU A 256 2.87 -5.93 -11.06
C LEU A 256 2.26 -4.70 -10.38
N VAL A 257 2.87 -3.55 -10.61
CA VAL A 257 2.37 -2.27 -10.11
C VAL A 257 2.62 -1.15 -11.11
N ILE A 258 1.64 -0.25 -11.24
CA ILE A 258 1.78 0.99 -12.01
C ILE A 258 1.85 2.16 -11.02
N PRO A 259 3.04 2.73 -10.79
CA PRO A 259 3.19 3.96 -10.02
C PRO A 259 2.85 5.20 -10.88
N LEU A 260 1.96 6.04 -10.37
CA LEU A 260 1.65 7.37 -10.90
C LEU A 260 1.88 8.41 -9.81
N GLY A 261 2.60 9.48 -10.10
CA GLY A 261 3.00 10.43 -9.07
C GLY A 261 3.08 11.87 -9.53
N ILE A 262 3.03 12.75 -8.55
CA ILE A 262 3.33 14.17 -8.67
C ILE A 262 4.39 14.50 -7.63
N GLY A 263 5.28 15.43 -7.94
CA GLY A 263 6.32 15.82 -7.00
C GLY A 263 6.84 17.22 -7.23
N ALA A 264 7.50 17.74 -6.22
CA ALA A 264 8.18 19.02 -6.25
C ALA A 264 9.63 18.83 -5.82
N ARG A 265 10.56 19.38 -6.58
CA ARG A 265 12.00 19.35 -6.30
C ARG A 265 12.48 20.77 -6.03
N TYR A 266 13.29 20.90 -4.99
CA TYR A 266 14.03 22.10 -4.66
C TYR A 266 15.54 21.85 -4.75
N LYS A 267 16.26 22.78 -5.38
CA LYS A 267 17.71 22.77 -5.55
C LYS A 267 18.35 23.36 -4.29
N LEU A 268 19.00 22.52 -3.49
CA LEU A 268 19.73 22.97 -2.30
C LEU A 268 21.11 23.53 -2.66
N THR A 269 21.82 22.84 -3.57
CA THR A 269 23.11 23.28 -4.10
C THR A 269 23.18 22.99 -5.59
N ASN A 270 24.30 23.28 -6.24
CA ASN A 270 24.47 22.87 -7.64
C ASN A 270 24.35 21.36 -7.84
N ASN A 271 24.74 20.55 -6.86
CA ASN A 271 24.75 19.09 -6.96
C ASN A 271 23.72 18.40 -6.08
N LEU A 272 23.06 19.10 -5.15
CA LEU A 272 22.15 18.51 -4.19
C LEU A 272 20.73 19.03 -4.38
N ASP A 273 19.78 18.09 -4.45
CA ASP A 273 18.35 18.37 -4.55
C ASP A 273 17.61 17.67 -3.40
N ILE A 274 16.57 18.32 -2.90
CA ILE A 274 15.54 17.71 -2.05
C ILE A 274 14.23 17.65 -2.84
N ALA A 275 13.44 16.60 -2.65
CA ALA A 275 12.17 16.42 -3.33
C ALA A 275 11.10 15.85 -2.40
N LEU A 276 9.87 16.28 -2.64
CA LEU A 276 8.64 15.72 -2.07
C LEU A 276 7.86 15.06 -3.21
N ASP A 277 7.54 13.77 -3.10
CA ASP A 277 6.68 13.06 -4.04
C ASP A 277 5.42 12.54 -3.34
N LEU A 278 4.28 12.65 -4.00
CA LEU A 278 3.05 11.95 -3.68
C LEU A 278 2.73 11.02 -4.84
N SER A 279 2.53 9.73 -4.56
CA SER A 279 2.47 8.77 -5.63
C SER A 279 1.55 7.58 -5.34
N TYR A 280 0.58 7.39 -6.22
CA TYR A 280 -0.42 6.33 -6.22
C TYR A 280 0.15 5.06 -6.87
N ARG A 281 -0.04 3.90 -6.23
CA ARG A 281 0.22 2.59 -6.84
C ARG A 281 -1.09 1.93 -7.19
N HIS A 282 -1.33 1.77 -8.48
CA HIS A 282 -2.33 0.85 -8.97
C HIS A 282 -1.75 -0.55 -8.95
N THR A 283 -2.37 -1.46 -8.21
CA THR A 283 -2.01 -2.88 -8.24
C THR A 283 -3.04 -3.68 -9.03
N PHE A 284 -2.71 -4.93 -9.32
CA PHE A 284 -3.56 -5.88 -10.03
C PHE A 284 -3.93 -7.07 -9.15
N THR A 285 -3.95 -6.86 -7.84
CA THR A 285 -4.20 -7.88 -6.83
C THR A 285 -5.07 -7.29 -5.72
N ASP A 286 -5.90 -8.14 -5.16
CA ASP A 286 -6.76 -7.96 -3.97
C ASP A 286 -6.16 -8.65 -2.73
N TYR A 287 -4.89 -9.09 -2.83
CA TYR A 287 -4.20 -9.86 -1.79
C TYR A 287 -3.09 -9.08 -1.08
N LEU A 288 -3.11 -7.73 -1.06
CA LEU A 288 -2.16 -6.98 -0.22
C LEU A 288 -2.44 -7.16 1.27
N ASP A 289 -3.70 -7.39 1.65
CA ASP A 289 -4.12 -7.68 3.02
C ASP A 289 -4.56 -9.13 3.25
N ASP A 290 -4.55 -9.96 2.20
CA ASP A 290 -5.02 -11.34 2.21
C ASP A 290 -6.54 -11.48 2.41
N VAL A 291 -7.35 -10.51 1.96
CA VAL A 291 -8.81 -10.51 2.15
C VAL A 291 -9.57 -10.39 0.83
N SER A 292 -10.03 -11.52 0.29
CA SER A 292 -10.80 -11.59 -0.95
C SER A 292 -12.11 -12.38 -0.80
N GLY A 293 -12.95 -12.31 -1.83
CA GLY A 293 -14.03 -13.26 -2.09
C GLY A 293 -14.97 -13.56 -0.93
N GLU A 294 -15.19 -14.84 -0.68
CA GLU A 294 -16.06 -15.37 0.35
C GLU A 294 -15.26 -16.18 1.37
N TYR A 295 -15.75 -16.27 2.61
CA TYR A 295 -15.17 -17.19 3.58
C TYR A 295 -15.35 -18.64 3.15
N VAL A 296 -14.30 -19.43 3.33
CA VAL A 296 -14.38 -20.88 3.14
C VAL A 296 -15.07 -21.58 4.30
N ASP A 297 -15.55 -22.79 4.04
CA ASP A 297 -15.88 -23.75 5.08
C ASP A 297 -14.59 -24.08 5.86
N LEU A 298 -14.60 -23.92 7.18
CA LEU A 298 -13.37 -24.10 7.96
C LEU A 298 -12.90 -25.57 7.98
N GLY A 299 -13.77 -26.53 7.68
CA GLY A 299 -13.40 -27.94 7.52
C GLY A 299 -12.40 -28.18 6.39
N VAL A 300 -12.25 -27.24 5.45
CA VAL A 300 -11.20 -27.25 4.42
C VAL A 300 -9.79 -27.34 5.03
N PHE A 301 -9.60 -26.81 6.24
CA PHE A 301 -8.30 -26.82 6.93
C PHE A 301 -8.00 -28.13 7.68
N GLY A 302 -8.98 -29.04 7.80
CA GLY A 302 -8.82 -30.35 8.46
C GLY A 302 -9.35 -30.38 9.89
N ASN A 303 -8.65 -31.10 10.77
CA ASN A 303 -9.07 -31.29 12.17
C ASN A 303 -8.47 -30.18 13.05
N PRO A 304 -9.27 -29.43 13.82
CA PRO A 304 -8.77 -28.37 14.69
C PRO A 304 -7.81 -28.86 15.80
N SER A 305 -7.75 -30.17 16.10
CA SER A 305 -6.71 -30.75 16.96
C SER A 305 -5.30 -30.70 16.37
N ASP A 306 -5.15 -30.50 15.06
CA ASP A 306 -3.86 -30.15 14.44
C ASP A 306 -3.56 -28.67 14.66
N PRO A 307 -2.45 -28.29 15.32
CA PRO A 307 -2.09 -26.89 15.57
C PRO A 307 -2.05 -26.02 14.31
N ASN A 308 -1.61 -26.57 13.16
CA ASN A 308 -1.56 -25.82 11.90
C ASN A 308 -2.96 -25.55 11.33
N ALA A 309 -3.85 -26.54 11.45
CA ALA A 309 -5.25 -26.40 11.04
C ALA A 309 -5.96 -25.37 11.92
N ALA A 310 -5.82 -25.46 13.25
CA ALA A 310 -6.37 -24.48 14.18
C ALA A 310 -5.86 -23.06 13.89
N LEU A 311 -4.57 -22.90 13.60
CA LEU A 311 -4.00 -21.61 13.23
C LEU A 311 -4.60 -21.09 11.92
N ALA A 312 -4.67 -21.91 10.88
CA ALA A 312 -5.25 -21.49 9.60
C ALA A 312 -6.73 -21.10 9.73
N MET A 313 -7.52 -21.87 10.50
CA MET A 313 -8.92 -21.56 10.81
C MET A 313 -9.05 -20.23 11.55
N ALA A 314 -8.23 -20.01 12.59
CA ALA A 314 -8.24 -18.77 13.37
C ALA A 314 -7.85 -17.54 12.56
N MET A 315 -6.90 -17.69 11.61
CA MET A 315 -6.44 -16.61 10.75
C MET A 315 -7.38 -16.35 9.57
N SER A 316 -8.12 -17.37 9.11
CA SER A 316 -9.20 -17.25 8.12
C SER A 316 -10.34 -16.38 8.64
N ASP A 317 -10.76 -16.62 9.89
CA ASP A 317 -11.89 -15.95 10.52
C ASP A 317 -11.61 -15.65 12.01
N LYS A 318 -11.24 -14.39 12.29
CA LYS A 318 -10.93 -13.91 13.64
C LYS A 318 -12.16 -13.53 14.47
N SER A 319 -13.37 -13.71 13.93
CA SER A 319 -14.59 -13.37 14.68
C SER A 319 -14.78 -14.24 15.92
N ASN A 320 -14.12 -15.39 16.06
CA ASN A 320 -14.24 -16.25 17.26
C ASN A 320 -13.46 -15.79 18.49
N GLN A 321 -12.86 -14.59 18.45
CA GLN A 321 -12.03 -14.04 19.53
C GLN A 321 -12.77 -12.97 20.37
N PHE A 322 -14.10 -13.01 20.40
CA PHE A 322 -14.89 -12.01 21.13
C PHE A 322 -14.57 -12.01 22.63
N ASP A 323 -14.12 -10.87 23.13
CA ASP A 323 -14.11 -10.56 24.55
C ASP A 323 -15.50 -10.02 24.94
N ALA A 324 -16.20 -10.75 25.80
CA ALA A 324 -17.51 -10.38 26.33
C ALA A 324 -17.51 -9.03 27.05
N SER A 325 -16.35 -8.60 27.56
CA SER A 325 -16.20 -7.35 28.31
C SER A 325 -16.20 -6.10 27.42
N THR A 326 -16.02 -6.25 26.10
CA THR A 326 -16.24 -5.19 25.10
C THR A 326 -17.74 -4.97 24.81
N PHE A 327 -18.54 -4.82 25.87
CA PHE A 327 -19.89 -4.27 25.77
C PHE A 327 -19.78 -2.82 25.29
N ILE A 328 -19.93 -2.59 23.98
CA ILE A 328 -20.04 -1.24 23.44
C ILE A 328 -21.44 -0.73 23.84
N GLU A 329 -21.54 -0.05 24.99
CA GLU A 329 -22.79 0.49 25.55
C GLU A 329 -23.50 1.53 24.65
N SER A 330 -22.88 1.95 23.54
CA SER A 330 -23.37 3.07 22.71
C SER A 330 -24.14 2.67 21.45
N ILE A 331 -24.23 1.39 21.11
CA ILE A 331 -24.98 0.93 19.93
C ILE A 331 -26.34 0.44 20.40
N GLN A 332 -27.40 1.06 19.87
CA GLN A 332 -28.80 0.72 20.11
C GLN A 332 -29.00 -0.82 20.29
N PRO A 333 -29.85 -1.25 21.25
CA PRO A 333 -29.99 -2.64 21.73
C PRO A 333 -30.57 -3.66 20.72
N ILE A 334 -30.48 -3.36 19.43
CA ILE A 334 -30.95 -4.22 18.34
C ILE A 334 -29.70 -4.62 17.52
N LEU A 335 -29.48 -5.93 17.34
CA LEU A 335 -28.58 -6.56 16.35
C LEU A 335 -27.13 -6.96 16.72
N TYR A 336 -26.75 -7.18 18.00
CA TYR A 336 -25.50 -7.94 18.24
C TYR A 336 -25.71 -9.45 18.00
N THR A 337 -26.79 -10.02 18.55
CA THR A 337 -27.12 -11.45 18.47
C THR A 337 -27.57 -11.93 17.08
N GLN A 338 -27.93 -11.04 16.16
CA GLN A 338 -28.38 -11.40 14.80
C GLN A 338 -27.25 -11.44 13.76
N ARG A 339 -26.03 -11.02 14.12
CA ARG A 339 -24.89 -10.92 13.20
C ARG A 339 -23.87 -12.05 13.33
N ILE A 340 -24.05 -12.93 14.32
CA ILE A 340 -23.18 -14.07 14.58
C ILE A 340 -24.03 -15.33 14.44
N ASP A 341 -23.70 -16.16 13.45
CA ASP A 341 -24.40 -17.42 13.21
C ASP A 341 -23.51 -18.59 13.66
N ASN A 342 -24.12 -19.59 14.29
CA ASN A 342 -23.47 -20.89 14.50
C ASN A 342 -23.43 -21.62 13.15
N LYS A 343 -22.25 -22.10 12.76
CA LYS A 343 -22.00 -22.87 11.54
C LYS A 343 -21.47 -24.24 11.91
N THR A 344 -21.89 -25.25 11.15
CA THR A 344 -21.33 -26.61 11.19
C THR A 344 -20.66 -26.85 9.85
N SER A 345 -19.46 -27.42 9.84
CA SER A 345 -18.78 -27.73 8.58
C SER A 345 -19.52 -28.83 7.84
N SER A 346 -19.67 -28.61 6.53
CA SER A 346 -20.13 -29.63 5.60
C SER A 346 -19.08 -30.71 5.33
N LEU A 347 -17.80 -30.36 5.43
CA LEU A 347 -16.65 -31.24 5.19
C LEU A 347 -16.17 -31.97 6.46
N ASN A 348 -16.46 -31.40 7.63
CA ASN A 348 -16.15 -31.99 8.94
C ASN A 348 -17.34 -31.78 9.91
N PRO A 349 -18.35 -32.66 9.91
CA PRO A 349 -19.59 -32.48 10.67
C PRO A 349 -19.41 -32.33 12.19
N ASP A 350 -18.30 -32.84 12.74
CA ASP A 350 -17.98 -32.66 14.15
C ASP A 350 -17.56 -31.23 14.46
N PHE A 351 -17.10 -30.45 13.48
CA PHE A 351 -16.61 -29.10 13.66
C PHE A 351 -17.74 -28.07 13.54
N THR A 352 -18.00 -27.39 14.65
CA THR A 352 -18.86 -26.20 14.73
C THR A 352 -18.04 -24.94 14.98
N TRP A 353 -18.53 -23.77 14.60
CA TRP A 353 -17.90 -22.49 14.92
C TRP A 353 -18.91 -21.36 14.82
N ARG A 354 -18.50 -20.17 15.27
CA ARG A 354 -19.23 -18.93 15.02
C ARG A 354 -18.56 -18.15 13.90
N ARG A 355 -19.36 -17.38 13.17
CA ARG A 355 -18.88 -16.43 12.17
C ARG A 355 -19.70 -15.16 12.27
N ALA A 356 -19.03 -14.02 12.31
CA ALA A 356 -19.67 -12.73 12.08
C ALA A 356 -20.04 -12.57 10.60
N ALA A 357 -21.18 -11.95 10.31
CA ALA A 357 -21.56 -11.60 8.94
C ALA A 357 -20.46 -10.78 8.25
N GLY A 358 -20.22 -11.07 6.98
CA GLY A 358 -19.10 -10.54 6.20
C GLY A 358 -19.19 -9.06 5.75
N TYR A 359 -18.30 -8.69 4.83
CA TYR A 359 -18.15 -7.38 4.20
C TYR A 359 -19.40 -6.97 3.39
N GLY A 360 -19.91 -5.74 3.60
CA GLY A 360 -20.90 -5.09 2.71
C GLY A 360 -22.40 -5.35 2.98
N SER A 361 -23.03 -4.48 3.78
CA SER A 361 -24.49 -4.25 3.95
C SER A 361 -25.36 -5.32 4.65
N ASN A 362 -26.50 -4.83 5.19
CA ASN A 362 -27.47 -5.52 6.05
C ASN A 362 -27.90 -6.91 5.55
N GLY A 363 -27.46 -7.96 6.24
CA GLY A 363 -27.92 -9.33 6.02
C GLY A 363 -29.43 -9.46 6.27
N GLY A 364 -30.17 -9.87 5.25
CA GLY A 364 -31.51 -10.42 5.43
C GLY A 364 -31.42 -11.80 6.09
N PHE A 365 -32.44 -12.17 6.85
CA PHE A 365 -32.57 -13.47 7.54
C PHE A 365 -32.75 -14.63 6.55
N GLY A 366 -31.93 -15.68 6.70
CA GLY A 366 -32.09 -16.97 6.01
C GLY A 366 -30.76 -17.67 5.72
N ASN A 367 -30.77 -19.00 5.68
CA ASN A 367 -29.63 -19.83 5.29
C ASN A 367 -29.20 -19.63 3.82
N ASP A 368 -29.95 -18.85 3.05
CA ASP A 368 -29.83 -18.69 1.59
C ASP A 368 -29.48 -17.26 1.14
N ASP A 369 -29.05 -16.34 2.03
CA ASP A 369 -28.56 -15.01 1.59
C ASP A 369 -27.05 -15.08 1.27
N PRO A 370 -26.66 -15.13 -0.02
CA PRO A 370 -25.26 -15.24 -0.44
C PRO A 370 -24.41 -14.03 0.00
N ARG A 371 -25.03 -12.93 0.43
CA ARG A 371 -24.33 -11.72 0.89
C ARG A 371 -23.76 -11.85 2.31
N ARG A 372 -24.11 -12.88 3.08
CA ARG A 372 -23.60 -13.09 4.45
C ARG A 372 -22.17 -13.60 4.52
N ASN A 373 -21.69 -14.24 3.45
CA ASN A 373 -20.42 -14.98 3.44
C ASN A 373 -19.24 -14.18 2.84
N ILE A 374 -19.42 -12.90 2.54
CA ILE A 374 -18.41 -12.10 1.82
C ILE A 374 -17.25 -11.79 2.76
N ARG A 375 -16.04 -12.24 2.42
CA ARG A 375 -14.82 -11.94 3.16
C ARG A 375 -14.15 -10.68 2.61
N GLY A 376 -14.08 -10.51 1.29
CA GLY A 376 -13.57 -9.33 0.58
C GLY A 376 -14.25 -9.12 -0.76
N ASN A 377 -13.82 -8.13 -1.56
CA ASN A 377 -14.37 -7.91 -2.89
C ASN A 377 -13.33 -8.23 -3.98
N PRO A 378 -13.43 -9.40 -4.65
CA PRO A 378 -12.43 -9.83 -5.65
C PRO A 378 -12.43 -8.98 -6.94
N ARG A 379 -13.35 -8.01 -7.05
CA ARG A 379 -13.43 -7.08 -8.19
C ARG A 379 -12.67 -5.78 -7.94
N ASP A 380 -12.29 -5.51 -6.69
CA ASP A 380 -11.63 -4.27 -6.31
C ASP A 380 -10.16 -4.60 -5.96
N ASN A 381 -9.24 -4.16 -6.81
CA ASN A 381 -7.81 -4.33 -6.51
C ASN A 381 -7.39 -3.39 -5.38
N ASP A 382 -6.50 -3.88 -4.53
CA ASP A 382 -5.87 -3.09 -3.49
C ASP A 382 -4.99 -2.00 -4.08
N ILE A 383 -4.92 -0.88 -3.37
CA ILE A 383 -4.05 0.23 -3.75
C ILE A 383 -3.27 0.71 -2.53
N TYR A 384 -2.15 1.35 -2.79
CA TYR A 384 -1.44 2.08 -1.74
C TYR A 384 -0.84 3.37 -2.25
N ILE A 385 -0.79 4.37 -1.38
CA ILE A 385 -0.21 5.68 -1.67
C ILE A 385 1.11 5.79 -0.93
N VAL A 386 2.13 6.28 -1.63
CA VAL A 386 3.45 6.56 -1.09
C VAL A 386 3.72 8.06 -1.15
N THR A 387 3.89 8.65 0.01
CA THR A 387 4.50 9.97 0.18
C THR A 387 5.99 9.79 0.43
N ASN A 388 6.84 10.54 -0.26
CA ASN A 388 8.29 10.40 -0.21
C ASN A 388 8.95 11.76 0.03
N ILE A 389 9.88 11.82 0.97
CA ILE A 389 10.84 12.92 1.07
C ILE A 389 12.20 12.34 0.74
N SER A 390 12.85 12.87 -0.29
CA SER A 390 14.12 12.34 -0.77
C SER A 390 15.17 13.41 -1.02
N VAL A 391 16.43 12.97 -0.95
CA VAL A 391 17.59 13.75 -1.31
C VAL A 391 18.28 13.06 -2.49
N SER A 392 18.72 13.83 -3.47
CA SER A 392 19.51 13.31 -4.58
C SER A 392 20.76 14.14 -4.83
N TYR A 393 21.84 13.44 -5.15
CA TYR A 393 23.13 13.99 -5.51
C TYR A 393 23.39 13.77 -7.00
N ILE A 394 23.70 14.85 -7.70
CA ILE A 394 24.06 14.86 -9.12
C ILE A 394 25.53 14.54 -9.28
N LEU A 395 25.80 13.47 -10.01
CA LEU A 395 27.15 13.04 -10.36
C LEU A 395 27.69 14.00 -11.44
N SER A 396 28.64 14.87 -11.07
CA SER A 396 29.32 15.76 -12.01
C SER A 396 30.37 14.96 -12.81
N GLY A 397 30.29 15.06 -14.14
CA GLY A 397 31.17 14.33 -15.06
C GLY A 397 30.47 13.10 -15.62
N GLY A 398 30.00 13.21 -16.87
CA GLY A 398 29.44 12.07 -17.55
C GLY A 398 30.43 10.91 -17.60
N LEU A 399 29.92 9.67 -17.51
CA LEU A 399 30.61 8.47 -17.98
C LEU A 399 31.01 8.54 -19.47
N VAL A 400 30.65 9.62 -20.17
CA VAL A 400 31.10 9.96 -21.51
C VAL A 400 32.34 10.84 -21.40
N LYS A 401 33.52 10.21 -21.41
CA LYS A 401 34.79 10.92 -21.69
C LYS A 401 34.63 11.67 -23.01
N GLY A 402 34.63 13.00 -22.95
CA GLY A 402 34.79 13.83 -24.14
C GLY A 402 36.09 13.44 -24.84
N ALA A 403 36.04 13.23 -26.16
CA ALA A 403 37.22 12.98 -26.96
C ALA A 403 38.25 14.09 -26.70
N LYS A 404 39.44 13.70 -26.22
CA LYS A 404 40.57 14.61 -26.12
C LYS A 404 41.01 14.93 -27.56
N PHE A 405 40.79 16.16 -28.01
CA PHE A 405 41.47 16.65 -29.18
C PHE A 405 42.96 16.76 -28.82
N ARG A 406 43.79 16.02 -29.55
CA ARG A 406 45.24 16.09 -29.53
C ARG A 406 45.71 17.12 -30.53
#